data_AF-A0A749DTB8-F1
#
_entry.id   AF-A0A749DTB8-F1
#
_cell.length_a   1.000
_cell.length_b   1.000
_cell.length_c   1.000
_cell.angle_alpha   90.00
_cell.angle_beta   90.00
_cell.angle_gamma   90.00
#
_symmetry.space_group_name_H-M   'P 1'
#
loop_
_entity.id
_entity.type
_entity.pdbx_description
1 polymer ?
#
loop_
_entity_poly.entity_id
_entity_poly.type
_entity_poly.pdbx_seq_one_letter_code
_entity_poly.pdbx_strand_id
1 'polypeptide(L)'
;RPGYFSVGESLALEMINAFAVERAFISCDALSIETGITNATMFEVGVKTRIIQRSREVILMADHSKFDTVEPHAVATLSCITTILSDSALPSAIARRYQQAGCRLIMSDPSSGAR
;
A
#
# COMPACT_ATOMS: atom_id res chain seq x y z
N ARG A 1 3.26 8.58 -20.27
CA ARG A 1 4.67 8.11 -20.35
C ARG A 1 4.80 7.23 -21.59
N PRO A 2 5.61 7.58 -22.59
CA PRO A 2 5.88 6.68 -23.73
C PRO A 2 6.43 5.34 -23.22
N GLY A 3 5.97 4.20 -23.75
CA GLY A 3 6.46 2.87 -23.36
C GLY A 3 5.83 2.27 -22.09
N TYR A 4 4.55 2.51 -21.85
CA TYR A 4 3.84 1.94 -20.69
C TYR A 4 3.49 0.45 -20.94
N PHE A 5 4.38 -0.45 -20.51
CA PHE A 5 4.22 -1.91 -20.61
C PHE A 5 3.59 -2.51 -19.34
N SER A 6 2.39 -2.07 -19.03
CA SER A 6 1.62 -2.58 -17.89
C SER A 6 0.55 -3.56 -18.37
N VAL A 7 0.48 -4.73 -17.73
CA VAL A 7 -0.70 -5.60 -17.85
C VAL A 7 -1.70 -5.14 -16.79
N GLY A 8 -2.83 -4.62 -17.24
CA GLY A 8 -3.93 -4.16 -16.38
C GLY A 8 -5.19 -5.01 -16.58
N GLU A 9 -6.22 -4.66 -15.81
CA GLU A 9 -7.59 -5.17 -16.00
C GLU A 9 -7.68 -6.71 -16.07
N SER A 10 -8.41 -7.26 -17.04
CA SER A 10 -8.81 -8.67 -17.07
C SER A 10 -7.62 -9.64 -17.04
N LEU A 11 -6.58 -9.41 -17.85
CA LEU A 11 -5.43 -10.32 -17.90
C LEU A 11 -4.66 -10.33 -16.57
N ALA A 12 -4.45 -9.16 -15.96
CA ALA A 12 -3.80 -9.08 -14.66
C ALA A 12 -4.63 -9.81 -13.58
N LEU A 13 -5.94 -9.60 -13.59
CA LEU A 13 -6.86 -10.23 -12.65
C LEU A 13 -6.90 -11.76 -12.80
N GLU A 14 -6.93 -12.26 -14.04
CA GLU A 14 -6.85 -13.69 -14.34
C GLU A 14 -5.56 -14.31 -13.81
N MET A 15 -4.42 -13.65 -14.08
CA MET A 15 -3.12 -14.11 -13.58
C MET A 15 -3.09 -14.13 -12.06
N ILE A 16 -3.52 -13.07 -11.38
CA ILE A 16 -3.53 -13.01 -9.90
C ILE A 16 -4.41 -14.11 -9.31
N ASN A 17 -5.54 -14.45 -9.94
CA ASN A 17 -6.43 -15.50 -9.47
C ASN A 17 -5.81 -16.90 -9.53
N ALA A 18 -4.77 -17.12 -10.34
CA ALA A 18 -4.07 -18.39 -10.43
C ALA A 18 -3.10 -18.64 -9.26
N PHE A 19 -2.84 -17.63 -8.41
CA PHE A 19 -1.88 -17.74 -7.31
C PHE A 19 -2.56 -17.60 -5.94
N ALA A 20 -2.08 -18.41 -4.99
CA ALA A 20 -2.24 -18.13 -3.57
C ALA A 20 -1.01 -17.35 -3.11
N VAL A 21 -1.18 -16.09 -2.73
CA VAL A 21 -0.07 -15.20 -2.42
C VAL A 21 0.24 -15.28 -0.93
N GLU A 22 1.46 -15.69 -0.55
CA GLU A 22 1.86 -15.73 0.86
C GLU A 22 2.04 -14.30 1.38
N ARG A 23 2.71 -13.43 0.61
CA ARG A 23 2.94 -12.02 0.95
C ARG A 23 2.80 -11.11 -0.25
N ALA A 24 2.08 -10.00 -0.10
CA ALA A 24 2.03 -8.93 -1.09
C ALA A 24 2.66 -7.66 -0.55
N PHE A 25 3.52 -7.06 -1.37
CA PHE A 25 4.04 -5.72 -1.18
C PHE A 25 3.32 -4.79 -2.16
N ILE A 26 2.58 -3.82 -1.64
CA ILE A 26 1.79 -2.88 -2.46
C ILE A 26 2.11 -1.45 -2.08
N SER A 27 1.93 -0.51 -3.01
CA SER A 27 2.00 0.92 -2.77
C SER A 27 0.61 1.58 -2.76
N CYS A 28 0.55 2.83 -2.32
CA CYS A 28 -0.64 3.67 -2.36
C CYS A 28 -0.31 5.10 -2.81
N ASP A 29 -1.31 5.82 -3.29
CA ASP A 29 -1.19 7.26 -3.50
C ASP A 29 -1.50 8.03 -2.21
N ALA A 30 -2.38 7.47 -1.37
CA ALA A 30 -2.77 8.02 -0.08
C ALA A 30 -3.19 6.93 0.92
N LEU A 31 -2.98 7.22 2.20
CA LEU A 31 -3.28 6.36 3.33
C LEU A 31 -3.86 7.19 4.48
N SER A 32 -5.02 6.79 5.00
CA SER A 32 -5.58 7.33 6.24
C SER A 32 -6.12 6.22 7.15
N ILE A 33 -6.22 6.49 8.45
CA ILE A 33 -6.83 5.55 9.41
C ILE A 33 -8.33 5.37 9.13
N GLU A 34 -9.01 6.44 8.72
CA GLU A 34 -10.47 6.46 8.54
C GLU A 34 -10.91 5.81 7.22
N THR A 35 -10.26 6.17 6.11
CA THR A 35 -10.62 5.72 4.76
C THR A 35 -9.77 4.57 4.25
N GLY A 36 -8.64 4.25 4.92
CA GLY A 36 -7.71 3.23 4.50
C GLY A 36 -6.83 3.66 3.33
N ILE A 37 -6.66 2.76 2.37
CA ILE A 37 -5.81 2.94 1.20
C ILE A 37 -6.65 3.51 0.06
N THR A 38 -6.17 4.60 -0.52
CA THR A 38 -6.80 5.25 -1.66
C THR A 38 -5.81 5.57 -2.77
N ASN A 39 -6.28 5.59 -4.01
CA ASN A 39 -5.52 5.86 -5.22
C ASN A 39 -6.13 7.03 -6.00
N ALA A 40 -5.29 7.80 -6.69
CA ALA A 40 -5.70 8.95 -7.51
C ALA A 40 -6.37 8.53 -8.83
N THR A 41 -6.11 7.30 -9.29
CA THR A 41 -6.71 6.74 -10.51
C THR A 41 -7.31 5.37 -10.26
N MET A 42 -8.40 5.05 -10.98
CA MET A 42 -9.09 3.76 -10.84
C MET A 42 -8.35 2.58 -11.48
N PHE A 43 -7.38 2.84 -12.35
CA PHE A 43 -6.69 1.84 -13.18
C PHE A 43 -6.08 0.68 -12.37
N GLU A 44 -5.46 0.99 -11.23
CA GLU A 44 -4.80 -0.01 -10.38
C GLU A 44 -5.71 -0.58 -9.29
N VAL A 45 -6.89 0.02 -9.05
CA VAL A 45 -7.74 -0.32 -7.89
C VAL A 45 -8.14 -1.78 -7.93
N GLY A 46 -8.70 -2.26 -9.06
CA GLY A 46 -9.14 -3.64 -9.18
C GLY A 46 -8.01 -4.66 -8.99
N VAL A 47 -6.82 -4.36 -9.54
CA VAL A 47 -5.62 -5.19 -9.41
C VAL A 47 -5.16 -5.24 -7.95
N LYS A 48 -5.00 -4.10 -7.28
CA LYS A 48 -4.58 -4.02 -5.87
C LYS A 48 -5.57 -4.70 -4.95
N THR A 49 -6.87 -4.45 -5.11
CA THR A 49 -7.92 -5.10 -4.33
C THR A 49 -7.86 -6.62 -4.49
N ARG A 50 -7.65 -7.13 -5.71
CA ARG A 50 -7.54 -8.58 -5.93
C ARG A 50 -6.27 -9.18 -5.31
N ILE A 51 -5.14 -8.49 -5.39
CA ILE A 51 -3.89 -8.91 -4.73
C ILE A 51 -4.12 -9.00 -3.22
N ILE A 52 -4.70 -7.97 -2.61
CA ILE A 52 -5.01 -7.93 -1.17
C ILE A 52 -5.87 -9.14 -0.77
N GLN A 53 -6.94 -9.42 -1.53
CA GLN A 53 -7.85 -10.54 -1.25
C GLN A 53 -7.20 -11.93 -1.41
N ARG A 54 -6.17 -12.06 -2.25
CA ARG A 54 -5.46 -13.33 -2.49
C ARG A 54 -4.23 -13.51 -1.59
N SER A 55 -3.91 -12.51 -0.78
CA SER A 55 -2.71 -12.48 0.05
C SER A 55 -3.00 -12.86 1.49
N ARG A 56 -2.15 -13.70 2.09
CA ARG A 56 -2.22 -14.01 3.52
C ARG A 56 -1.67 -12.88 4.38
N GLU A 57 -0.64 -12.20 3.90
CA GLU A 57 -0.04 -11.02 4.54
C GLU A 57 0.07 -9.89 3.51
N VAL A 58 -0.40 -8.70 3.88
CA VAL A 58 -0.24 -7.48 3.06
C VAL A 58 0.66 -6.50 3.77
N ILE A 59 1.69 -6.08 3.05
CA ILE A 59 2.72 -5.14 3.47
C ILE A 59 2.59 -3.90 2.57
N LEU A 60 2.24 -2.76 3.18
CA LEU A 60 2.08 -1.50 2.47
C LEU A 60 3.41 -0.75 2.46
N MET A 61 3.80 -0.21 1.30
CA MET A 61 4.92 0.69 1.15
C MET A 61 4.39 2.11 0.94
N ALA A 62 4.67 2.99 1.87
CA ALA A 62 4.19 4.37 1.88
C ALA A 62 5.26 5.29 2.47
N ASP A 63 5.77 6.24 1.69
CA ASP A 63 6.58 7.31 2.25
C ASP A 63 5.73 8.22 3.15
N HIS A 64 6.38 9.04 3.98
CA HIS A 64 5.70 9.95 4.90
C HIS A 64 4.66 10.87 4.24
N SER A 65 4.80 11.20 2.95
CA SER A 65 3.87 12.09 2.25
C SER A 65 2.49 11.48 2.00
N LYS A 66 2.37 10.14 2.13
CA LYS A 66 1.12 9.41 1.91
C LYS A 66 0.21 9.39 3.13
N PHE A 67 0.75 9.62 4.32
CA PHE A 67 0.01 9.45 5.58
C PHE A 67 -0.96 10.61 5.83
N ASP A 68 -2.13 10.27 6.37
CA ASP A 68 -3.21 11.20 6.67
C ASP A 68 -3.65 12.03 5.44
N THR A 69 -3.56 11.42 4.26
CA THR A 69 -4.07 11.95 2.99
C THR A 69 -5.15 11.04 2.44
N VAL A 70 -5.96 11.54 1.49
CA VAL A 70 -7.05 10.79 0.86
C VAL A 70 -7.11 11.12 -0.62
N GLU A 71 -7.34 10.08 -1.42
CA GLU A 71 -7.56 10.14 -2.86
C GLU A 71 -8.96 9.59 -3.20
N PRO A 72 -9.53 9.93 -4.38
CA PRO A 72 -10.94 9.67 -4.66
C PRO A 72 -11.31 8.19 -4.85
N HIS A 73 -10.35 7.29 -5.04
CA HIS A 73 -10.65 5.87 -5.30
C HIS A 73 -10.19 4.97 -4.17
N ALA A 74 -11.15 4.40 -3.44
CA ALA A 74 -10.87 3.43 -2.38
C ALA A 74 -10.32 2.10 -2.92
N VAL A 75 -9.31 1.56 -2.23
CA VAL A 75 -8.66 0.28 -2.55
C VAL A 75 -8.96 -0.77 -1.49
N ALA A 76 -8.68 -0.45 -0.22
CA ALA A 76 -8.90 -1.33 0.93
C ALA A 76 -8.91 -0.54 2.24
N THR A 77 -9.50 -1.09 3.30
CA THR A 77 -9.44 -0.51 4.65
C THR A 77 -8.07 -0.75 5.28
N LEU A 78 -7.71 0.06 6.29
CA LEU A 78 -6.45 -0.10 7.02
C LEU A 78 -6.31 -1.51 7.64
N SER A 79 -7.42 -2.12 8.06
CA SER A 79 -7.45 -3.47 8.64
C SER A 79 -6.96 -4.59 7.71
N CYS A 80 -6.88 -4.34 6.40
CA CYS A 80 -6.27 -5.28 5.46
C CYS A 80 -4.74 -5.26 5.50
N ILE A 81 -4.12 -4.25 6.13
CA ILE A 81 -2.68 -4.05 6.20
C ILE A 81 -2.14 -4.53 7.54
N THR A 82 -1.11 -5.36 7.49
CA THR A 82 -0.45 -5.90 8.69
C THR A 82 0.81 -5.11 9.03
N THR A 83 1.57 -4.74 8.00
CA THR A 83 2.84 -4.03 8.12
C THR A 83 2.88 -2.86 7.15
N ILE A 84 3.39 -1.72 7.60
CA ILE A 84 3.67 -0.55 6.78
C ILE A 84 5.18 -0.30 6.79
N LEU A 85 5.78 -0.19 5.61
CA LEU A 85 7.14 0.26 5.39
C LEU A 85 7.12 1.74 5.04
N SER A 86 7.86 2.56 5.78
CA SER A 86 7.95 4.00 5.55
C SER A 86 9.38 4.52 5.62
N ASP A 87 9.60 5.73 5.13
CA ASP A 87 10.88 6.42 5.25
C ASP A 87 11.06 7.04 6.65
N SER A 88 12.30 7.42 6.97
CA SER A 88 12.64 8.02 8.27
C SER A 88 12.06 9.42 8.49
N ALA A 89 11.42 10.01 7.49
CA ALA A 89 10.83 11.34 7.57
C ALA A 89 9.42 11.33 8.19
N LEU A 90 8.84 10.15 8.44
CA LEU A 90 7.52 10.03 9.06
C LEU A 90 7.53 10.54 10.51
N PRO A 91 6.70 11.55 10.87
CA PRO A 91 6.62 12.04 12.24
C PRO A 91 6.24 10.95 13.24
N SER A 92 6.95 10.90 14.37
CA SER A 92 6.74 9.89 15.42
C SER A 92 5.30 9.86 15.96
N ALA A 93 4.63 11.01 16.00
CA ALA A 93 3.23 11.11 16.41
C ALA A 93 2.29 10.39 15.44
N ILE A 94 2.52 10.54 14.12
CA ILE A 94 1.77 9.83 13.08
C ILE A 94 2.09 8.34 13.17
N ALA A 95 3.37 7.97 13.20
CA ALA A 95 3.81 6.58 13.37
C ALA A 95 3.10 5.87 14.54
N ARG A 96 3.02 6.53 15.70
CA ARG A 96 2.37 6.00 16.90
C ARG A 96 0.87 5.79 16.71
N ARG A 97 0.17 6.70 16.02
CA ARG A 97 -1.26 6.55 15.71
C ARG A 97 -1.53 5.31 14.86
N TYR A 98 -0.72 5.06 13.85
CA TYR A 98 -0.87 3.87 12.99
C TYR A 98 -0.51 2.58 13.73
N GLN A 99 0.49 2.62 14.61
CA GLN A 99 0.79 1.50 15.50
C GLN A 99 -0.36 1.17 16.46
N GLN A 100 -0.99 2.20 17.04
CA GLN A 100 -2.17 2.05 17.89
C GLN A 100 -3.39 1.54 17.12
N ALA A 101 -3.49 1.86 15.83
CA ALA A 101 -4.51 1.32 14.93
C ALA A 101 -4.26 -0.14 14.51
N GLY A 102 -3.20 -0.78 15.02
CA GLY A 102 -2.91 -2.21 14.81
C GLY A 102 -1.89 -2.50 13.70
N CYS A 103 -1.29 -1.49 13.07
CA CYS A 103 -0.27 -1.69 12.04
C CYS A 103 1.13 -1.84 12.65
N ARG A 104 1.88 -2.86 12.23
CA ARG A 104 3.32 -2.87 12.47
C ARG A 104 3.98 -1.84 11.55
N LEU A 105 4.81 -0.96 12.10
CA LEU A 105 5.51 0.06 11.30
C LEU A 105 7.02 -0.24 11.29
N ILE A 106 7.61 -0.26 10.10
CA ILE A 106 9.07 -0.41 9.90
C ILE A 106 9.54 0.81 9.12
N MET A 107 10.46 1.57 9.72
CA MET A 107 11.03 2.77 9.11
C MET A 107 12.42 2.48 8.57
N SER A 108 12.80 3.13 7.46
CA SER A 108 14.16 3.07 6.95
C SER A 108 15.16 3.68 7.95
N ASP A 109 16.38 3.16 7.96
CA ASP A 109 17.47 3.78 8.71
C ASP A 109 17.94 5.03 7.93
N PRO A 110 17.96 6.23 8.54
CA PRO A 110 18.44 7.45 7.89
C PRO A 110 19.91 7.35 7.43
N SER A 111 20.70 6.40 7.96
CA SER A 111 22.08 6.14 7.54
C SER A 111 22.22 5.24 6.31
N SER A 112 21.11 4.65 5.81
CA SER A 112 21.10 3.72 4.66
C SER A 112 20.96 4.41 3.30
N GLY A 113 21.07 5.75 3.24
CA GLY A 113 21.03 6.52 2.01
C GLY A 113 21.96 5.93 0.93
N ALA A 114 21.35 5.57 -0.20
CA ALA A 114 21.99 4.91 -1.33
C ALA A 114 23.33 5.57 -1.70
N ARG A 115 24.37 4.75 -1.79
CA ARG A 115 25.57 5.07 -2.57
C ARG A 115 25.26 5.00 -4.05
#